data_AF-A0A3L8P9H8-F1
#
_entry.id   AF-A0A3L8P9H8-F1
#
_cell.length_a   1.000
_cell.length_b   1.000
_cell.length_c   1.000
_cell.angle_alpha   90.00
_cell.angle_beta   90.00
_cell.angle_gamma   90.00
#
_symmetry.space_group_name_H-M   'P 1'
#
loop_
_entity.id
_entity.type
_entity.pdbx_description
1 polymer ?
#
loop_
_entity_poly.entity_id
_entity_poly.type
_entity_poly.pdbx_seq_one_letter_code
_entity_poly.pdbx_strand_id
1 'polypeptide(L)'
;NAGKTLSYATTGVGTGSQLSSELLFKLAEIPGKAVPFDGGAPALTAVLGNQADVASVQLGEAMPQIEAGKVTPIVTFAKERNQYLDDVPTAVESGYEVEVQQARAIAAPKGT
;
A
#
# COMPACT_ATOMS: atom_id res chain seq x y z
N ASN A 1 -12.84 15.81 10.37
CA ASN A 1 -12.06 16.02 11.61
C ASN A 1 -10.61 16.35 11.29
N ALA A 2 -10.26 17.63 11.25
CA ALA A 2 -8.96 18.14 10.80
C ALA A 2 -7.84 18.03 11.86
N GLY A 3 -7.71 16.89 12.53
CA GLY A 3 -6.71 16.71 13.60
C GLY A 3 -6.38 15.27 14.01
N LYS A 4 -6.87 14.26 13.28
CA LYS A 4 -6.53 12.85 13.53
C LYS A 4 -5.32 12.48 12.67
N THR A 5 -4.23 12.03 13.29
CA THR A 5 -3.13 11.37 12.57
C THR A 5 -3.66 10.10 11.92
N LEU A 6 -3.52 9.97 10.60
CA LEU A 6 -3.95 8.81 9.86
C LEU A 6 -3.06 7.62 10.22
N SER A 7 -3.63 6.53 10.70
CA SER A 7 -2.89 5.28 10.90
C SER A 7 -2.91 4.46 9.63
N TYR A 8 -1.76 3.94 9.21
CA TYR A 8 -1.68 3.12 8.01
C TYR A 8 -0.92 1.82 8.27
N ALA A 9 -1.58 0.72 7.97
CA ALA A 9 -1.03 -0.62 8.08
C ALA A 9 -0.03 -0.88 6.95
N THR A 10 1.11 -1.47 7.29
CA THR A 10 2.16 -1.83 6.33
C THR A 10 2.48 -3.31 6.43
N THR A 11 3.08 -3.88 5.38
CA THR A 11 3.45 -5.31 5.34
C THR A 11 4.77 -5.63 6.06
N GLY A 12 5.26 -4.71 6.89
CA GLY A 12 6.45 -4.87 7.72
C GLY A 12 7.37 -3.66 7.68
N VAL A 13 8.27 -3.58 8.65
CA VAL A 13 9.25 -2.50 8.76
C VAL A 13 10.26 -2.54 7.60
N GLY A 14 10.52 -1.40 6.97
CA GLY A 14 11.48 -1.26 5.87
C GLY A 14 11.01 -1.85 4.53
N THR A 15 9.78 -2.35 4.46
CA THR A 15 9.20 -2.88 3.22
C THR A 15 8.87 -1.76 2.24
N GLY A 16 8.73 -2.12 0.96
CA GLY A 16 8.23 -1.17 -0.04
C GLY A 16 6.84 -0.61 0.29
N SER A 17 6.01 -1.35 1.02
CA SER A 17 4.73 -0.88 1.56
C SER A 17 4.90 0.30 2.53
N GLN A 18 5.82 0.19 3.49
CA GLN A 18 6.10 1.29 4.41
C GLN A 18 6.71 2.49 3.69
N LEU A 19 7.76 2.26 2.90
CA LEU A 19 8.50 3.36 2.26
C LEU A 19 7.64 4.15 1.25
N SER A 20 6.80 3.45 0.47
CA SER A 20 5.85 4.11 -0.45
C SER A 20 4.82 4.96 0.28
N SER A 21 4.24 4.42 1.36
CA SER A 21 3.21 5.10 2.13
C SER A 21 3.76 6.33 2.85
N GLU A 22 4.94 6.19 3.49
CA GLU A 22 5.66 7.31 4.11
C GLU A 22 5.92 8.42 3.10
N LEU A 23 6.44 8.07 1.91
CA LEU A 23 6.73 9.05 0.87
C LEU A 23 5.46 9.72 0.35
N LEU A 24 4.40 8.96 0.08
CA LEU A 24 3.13 9.49 -0.38
C LEU A 24 2.54 10.48 0.63
N PHE A 25 2.43 10.10 1.89
CA PHE A 25 1.87 10.98 2.92
C PHE A 25 2.73 12.20 3.18
N LYS A 26 4.06 12.07 3.08
CA LYS A 26 4.96 13.22 3.13
C LYS A 26 4.69 14.21 1.99
N LEU A 27 4.58 13.72 0.74
CA LEU A 27 4.32 14.58 -0.42
C LEU A 27 2.91 15.17 -0.42
N ALA A 28 1.93 14.45 0.11
CA ALA A 28 0.55 14.90 0.26
C ALA A 28 0.31 15.78 1.50
N GLU A 29 1.35 16.03 2.31
CA GLU A 29 1.26 16.75 3.59
C GLU A 29 0.23 16.15 4.56
N ILE A 30 0.05 14.84 4.50
CA ILE A 30 -0.87 14.08 5.37
C ILE A 30 -0.08 13.59 6.59
N PRO A 31 -0.48 13.95 7.82
CA PRO A 31 0.13 13.40 9.03
C PRO A 31 -0.25 11.92 9.17
N GLY A 32 0.69 11.03 8.85
CA GLY A 32 0.53 9.59 8.92
C GLY A 32 1.36 8.94 10.02
N LYS A 33 0.90 7.79 10.55
CA LYS A 33 1.65 6.90 11.43
C LYS A 33 1.62 5.46 10.91
N ALA A 34 2.79 4.92 10.61
CA ALA A 34 2.94 3.52 10.21
C ALA A 34 2.59 2.57 11.37
N VAL A 35 1.84 1.52 11.05
CA VAL A 35 1.58 0.37 11.92
C VAL A 35 2.03 -0.89 11.19
N PRO A 36 3.18 -1.49 11.54
CA PRO A 36 3.71 -2.65 10.83
C PRO A 36 2.97 -3.94 11.23
N PHE A 37 2.71 -4.78 10.23
CA PHE A 37 2.16 -6.13 10.38
C PHE A 37 3.02 -7.13 9.58
N ASP A 38 2.91 -8.41 9.93
CA ASP A 38 3.64 -9.50 9.26
C ASP A 38 2.96 -9.92 7.93
N GLY A 39 2.86 -8.99 6.98
CA GLY A 39 2.31 -9.22 5.64
C GLY A 39 0.96 -8.53 5.38
N GLY A 40 0.43 -8.68 4.16
CA GLY A 40 -0.78 -7.97 3.73
C GLY A 40 -2.08 -8.48 4.35
N ALA A 41 -2.19 -9.79 4.61
CA ALA A 41 -3.39 -10.36 5.23
C ALA A 41 -3.67 -9.80 6.65
N PRO A 42 -2.71 -9.77 7.59
CA PRO A 42 -2.93 -9.12 8.89
C PRO A 42 -3.14 -7.60 8.76
N ALA A 43 -2.46 -6.92 7.82
CA ALA A 43 -2.67 -5.49 7.56
C ALA A 43 -4.11 -5.16 7.08
N LEU A 44 -4.66 -5.95 6.15
CA LEU A 44 -6.04 -5.80 5.68
C LEU A 44 -7.05 -6.10 6.79
N THR A 45 -6.78 -7.12 7.61
CA THR A 45 -7.62 -7.45 8.77
C THR A 45 -7.67 -6.29 9.76
N ALA A 46 -6.56 -5.60 9.98
CA ALA A 46 -6.51 -4.42 10.85
C ALA A 46 -7.41 -3.28 10.34
N VAL A 47 -7.45 -3.04 9.02
CA VAL A 47 -8.36 -2.03 8.44
C VAL A 47 -9.82 -2.45 8.60
N LEU A 48 -10.16 -3.70 8.24
CA LEU A 48 -11.51 -4.23 8.38
C LEU A 48 -12.01 -4.23 9.83
N GLY A 49 -11.09 -4.35 10.78
CA GLY A 49 -11.35 -4.29 12.22
C GLY A 49 -11.27 -2.89 12.83
N ASN A 50 -11.12 -1.82 12.04
CA ASN A 50 -10.95 -0.43 12.49
C ASN A 50 -9.72 -0.19 13.40
N GLN A 51 -8.69 -1.04 13.31
CA GLN A 51 -7.42 -0.89 14.02
C GLN A 51 -6.41 -0.01 13.27
N ALA A 52 -6.58 0.12 11.95
CA ALA A 52 -5.85 1.05 11.10
C ALA A 52 -6.83 1.74 10.14
N ASP A 53 -6.53 2.97 9.71
CA ASP A 53 -7.41 3.73 8.82
C ASP A 53 -7.27 3.29 7.35
N VAL A 54 -6.04 2.96 6.92
CA VAL A 54 -5.74 2.46 5.57
C VAL A 54 -4.67 1.37 5.62
N ALA A 55 -4.48 0.62 4.55
CA ALA A 55 -3.40 -0.35 4.41
C ALA A 55 -2.70 -0.19 3.07
N SER A 56 -1.37 -0.31 3.08
CA SER A 56 -0.56 -0.48 1.87
C SER A 56 -0.12 -1.94 1.79
N VAL A 57 -0.60 -2.66 0.79
CA VAL A 57 -0.39 -4.11 0.63
C VAL A 57 -0.14 -4.46 -0.83
N GLN A 58 0.28 -5.69 -1.12
CA GLN A 58 0.40 -6.15 -2.48
C GLN A 58 -0.99 -6.26 -3.12
N LEU A 59 -1.14 -5.86 -4.39
CA LEU A 59 -2.42 -5.92 -5.09
C LEU A 59 -3.08 -7.31 -5.00
N GLY A 60 -2.32 -8.38 -5.23
CA GLY A 60 -2.84 -9.75 -5.16
C GLY A 60 -3.37 -10.17 -3.78
N GLU A 61 -2.94 -9.51 -2.69
CA GLU A 61 -3.48 -9.73 -1.34
C GLU A 61 -4.80 -8.98 -1.14
N ALA A 62 -4.94 -7.79 -1.75
CA ALA A 62 -6.12 -6.94 -1.62
C ALA A 62 -7.28 -7.36 -2.52
N MET A 63 -7.01 -7.92 -3.71
CA MET A 63 -8.04 -8.23 -4.73
C MET A 63 -9.28 -8.95 -4.17
N PRO A 64 -9.16 -10.03 -3.36
CA PRO A 64 -10.34 -10.71 -2.83
C PRO A 64 -11.22 -9.84 -1.93
N GLN A 65 -10.63 -8.89 -1.18
CA GLN A 65 -11.38 -7.97 -0.34
C GLN A 65 -11.97 -6.80 -1.15
N ILE A 66 -11.29 -6.37 -2.22
CA ILE A 66 -11.77 -5.36 -3.16
C ILE A 66 -12.99 -5.88 -3.91
N GLU A 67 -12.89 -7.08 -4.49
CA GLU A 67 -13.99 -7.73 -5.23
C GLU A 67 -15.19 -8.02 -4.32
N ALA A 68 -14.94 -8.33 -3.05
CA ALA A 68 -15.99 -8.50 -2.05
C ALA A 68 -16.62 -7.18 -1.56
N GLY A 69 -16.16 -6.02 -2.04
CA GLY A 69 -16.64 -4.69 -1.63
C GLY A 69 -16.32 -4.33 -0.17
N LYS A 70 -15.37 -5.04 0.45
CA LYS A 70 -15.01 -4.86 1.87
C LYS A 70 -13.95 -3.79 2.08
N VAL A 71 -13.12 -3.55 1.07
CA VAL A 71 -12.15 -2.45 1.04
C VAL A 71 -12.24 -1.73 -0.30
N THR A 72 -11.99 -0.43 -0.28
CA THR A 72 -11.98 0.39 -1.49
C THR A 72 -10.53 0.70 -1.87
N PRO A 73 -10.08 0.35 -3.09
CA PRO A 73 -8.77 0.76 -3.56
C PRO A 73 -8.77 2.27 -3.84
N ILE A 74 -7.75 2.98 -3.36
CA ILE A 74 -7.68 4.46 -3.42
C ILE A 74 -6.62 4.92 -4.42
N VAL A 75 -5.44 4.30 -4.38
CA VAL A 75 -4.30 4.66 -5.21
C VAL A 75 -3.42 3.42 -5.41
N THR A 76 -2.75 3.34 -6.55
CA THR A 76 -1.71 2.33 -6.79
C THR A 76 -0.34 2.98 -6.93
N PHE A 77 0.73 2.26 -6.55
CA PHE A 77 2.11 2.73 -6.72
C PHE A 77 2.75 2.21 -8.03
N ALA A 78 1.94 1.70 -8.96
CA ALA A 78 2.42 1.26 -10.26
C ALA A 78 2.68 2.46 -11.18
N LYS A 79 3.53 2.26 -12.19
CA LYS A 79 3.80 3.27 -13.22
C LYS A 79 2.56 3.61 -14.05
N GLU A 80 1.77 2.59 -14.37
CA GLU A 80 0.54 2.67 -15.16
C GLU A 80 -0.58 1.97 -14.40
N ARG A 81 -1.83 2.29 -14.73
CA ARG A 81 -3.00 1.64 -14.13
C ARG A 81 -2.96 0.14 -14.34
N ASN A 82 -3.43 -0.59 -13.34
CA ASN A 82 -3.50 -2.03 -13.42
C ASN A 82 -4.80 -2.44 -14.12
N GLN A 83 -4.73 -3.39 -15.06
CA GLN A 83 -5.91 -3.92 -15.79
C GLN A 83 -7.06 -4.43 -14.89
N TYR A 84 -6.79 -4.77 -13.63
CA TYR A 84 -7.80 -5.21 -12.67
C TYR A 84 -8.41 -4.05 -11.86
N LEU A 85 -7.85 -2.85 -11.99
CA LEU A 85 -8.22 -1.64 -11.25
C LEU A 85 -8.12 -0.40 -12.16
N ASP A 86 -8.72 -0.47 -13.36
CA ASP A 86 -8.62 0.58 -14.38
C ASP A 86 -9.17 1.95 -13.93
N ASP A 87 -10.09 1.94 -12.96
CA ASP A 87 -10.67 3.16 -12.39
C ASP A 87 -9.82 3.77 -11.27
N VAL A 88 -8.83 3.04 -10.76
CA VAL A 88 -8.00 3.47 -9.62
C VAL A 88 -6.76 4.18 -10.17
N PRO A 89 -6.53 5.46 -9.80
CA PRO A 89 -5.38 6.19 -10.29
C PRO A 89 -4.07 5.65 -9.72
N THR A 90 -2.98 5.92 -10.43
CA THR A 90 -1.64 5.78 -9.85
C THR A 90 -1.31 6.99 -8.97
N ALA A 91 -0.35 6.84 -8.06
CA ALA A 91 0.18 7.98 -7.29
C ALA A 91 0.74 9.07 -8.22
N VAL A 92 1.41 8.66 -9.31
CA VAL A 92 1.95 9.56 -10.33
C VAL A 92 0.84 10.34 -11.05
N GLU A 93 -0.25 9.68 -11.46
CA GLU A 93 -1.42 10.34 -12.02
C GLU A 93 -2.09 11.31 -11.04
N SER A 94 -1.95 11.04 -9.74
CA SER A 94 -2.46 11.88 -8.66
C SER A 94 -1.52 13.05 -8.30
N GLY A 95 -0.42 13.21 -9.04
CA GLY A 95 0.56 14.30 -8.84
C GLY A 95 1.64 14.02 -7.80
N TYR A 96 1.77 12.77 -7.33
CA TYR A 96 2.79 12.36 -6.37
C TYR A 96 3.79 11.43 -7.03
N GLU A 97 5.07 11.84 -7.12
CA GLU A 97 6.15 11.04 -7.70
C GLU A 97 6.55 9.87 -6.79
N VAL A 98 5.64 8.91 -6.65
CA VAL A 98 5.80 7.68 -5.85
C VAL A 98 5.52 6.49 -6.75
N GLU A 99 6.58 5.95 -7.34
CA GLU A 99 6.52 4.69 -8.07
C GLU A 99 7.24 3.61 -7.27
N VAL A 100 6.56 2.47 -7.04
CA VAL A 100 7.16 1.31 -6.39
C VAL A 100 7.00 0.10 -7.27
N GLN A 101 8.11 -0.28 -7.91
CA GLN A 101 8.21 -1.55 -8.59
C GLN A 101 8.55 -2.65 -7.57
N GLN A 102 7.59 -3.52 -7.29
CA GLN A 102 7.82 -4.73 -6.50
C GLN A 102 8.51 -5.78 -7.39
N ALA A 103 9.84 -5.74 -7.44
CA ALA A 103 10.63 -6.73 -8.15
C ALA A 103 10.79 -8.00 -7.29
N ARG A 104 10.45 -9.17 -7.86
CA ARG A 104 10.84 -10.47 -7.31
C ARG A 104 12.03 -10.98 -8.11
N ALA A 105 13.03 -11.50 -7.42
CA ALA A 105 14.19 -12.12 -8.05
C ALA A 105 14.46 -13.48 -7.40
N ILE A 106 14.92 -14.44 -8.21
CA ILE A 106 15.57 -15.66 -7.71
C ILE A 106 17.07 -15.38 -7.69
N ALA A 107 17.72 -15.66 -6.56
CA ALA A 107 19.16 -15.50 -6.41
C ALA A 107 19.76 -16.84 -5.96
N ALA A 108 20.94 -17.17 -6.49
CA ALA A 108 21.75 -18.29 -6.07
C ALA A 108 23.17 -17.81 -5.72
N PRO A 109 23.90 -18.51 -4.85
CA PRO A 109 25.31 -18.22 -4.62
C PRO A 109 26.09 -18.22 -5.94
N LYS A 110 27.12 -17.36 -6.04
CA LYS A 110 28.03 -17.35 -7.19
C LYS A 110 28.64 -18.75 -7.37
N GLY A 111 28.34 -19.40 -8.50
CA GLY A 111 28.83 -20.74 -8.84
C GLY A 111 27.87 -21.90 -8.55
N THR A 112 26.58 -21.63 -8.30
CA THR A 112 25.49 -22.62 -8.45
C THR A 112 25.17 -22.80 -9.92
#